data_AF-A0A927S9K2-F1
#
_entry.id   AF-A0A927S9K2-F1
#
_cell.length_a   1.000
_cell.length_b   1.000
_cell.length_c   1.000
_cell.angle_alpha   90.00
_cell.angle_beta   90.00
_cell.angle_gamma   90.00
#
_symmetry.space_group_name_H-M   'P 1'
#
loop_
_entity.id
_entity.type
_entity.pdbx_description
1 polymer ?
#
loop_
_entity_poly.entity_id
_entity_poly.type
_entity_poly.pdbx_seq_one_letter_code
_entity_poly.pdbx_strand_id
1 'polypeptide(L)'
;MGEFKVKSAFSPQGDQPAAIQKLAEGINRGDTGQVLLGVTGSGKTYTMAKVIEAVQRPALVIAHNKTLAAQLCSEFREFFPDSAVEYFVSYYDYYQPEAYIPSRDLYIEKTAMVNDEIDKLRHSATSAIQERRDVIIVASVSCIYALGDPEEYLKMSISLRPGMEKGRDEVIRALVAIQYERNDINFIRGTFRARGDVLEIFPANSSEKAIRVEFFGDEIERISEIEVLTGNILSVLSHVAIFPASHYATSQERLNAAMGNIEHDLMLRSKELRSEDKLLEAQRLTQRTEFDLEMMREIGF
;
A
#
# COMPACT_ATOMS: atom_id res chain seq x y z
N MET A 1 17.94 -9.67 9.36
CA MET A 1 17.55 -9.33 7.98
C MET A 1 17.27 -10.64 7.27
N GLY A 2 16.07 -10.83 6.72
CA GLY A 2 15.69 -12.12 6.13
C GLY A 2 16.49 -12.44 4.87
N GLU A 3 16.73 -13.73 4.64
CA GLU A 3 17.37 -14.26 3.44
C GLU A 3 16.32 -14.98 2.58
N PHE A 4 16.40 -14.81 1.26
CA PHE A 4 15.58 -15.60 0.35
C PHE A 4 16.07 -17.04 0.35
N LYS A 5 15.17 -17.97 0.69
CA LYS A 5 15.46 -19.40 0.65
C LYS A 5 14.31 -20.16 0.00
N VAL A 6 14.59 -20.80 -1.13
CA VAL A 6 13.60 -21.61 -1.85
C VAL A 6 13.40 -22.92 -1.10
N LYS A 7 12.18 -23.19 -0.65
CA LYS A 7 11.74 -24.50 -0.18
C LYS A 7 11.04 -25.23 -1.31
N SER A 8 11.64 -26.32 -1.77
CA SER A 8 11.09 -27.14 -2.83
C SER A 8 11.64 -28.56 -2.77
N ALA A 9 10.83 -29.55 -3.17
CA ALA A 9 11.29 -30.93 -3.38
C ALA A 9 12.10 -31.09 -4.68
N PHE A 10 12.08 -30.09 -5.55
CA PHE A 10 12.76 -30.12 -6.85
C PHE A 10 14.17 -29.53 -6.73
N SER A 11 15.09 -30.06 -7.54
CA SER A 11 16.37 -29.42 -7.86
C SER A 11 16.33 -28.89 -9.29
N PRO A 12 17.13 -27.87 -9.65
CA PRO A 12 17.23 -27.41 -11.04
C PRO A 12 17.64 -28.56 -11.98
N GLN A 13 16.90 -28.77 -13.07
CA GLN A 13 17.12 -29.84 -14.04
C GLN A 13 17.25 -29.29 -15.47
N GLY A 14 17.82 -30.07 -16.37
CA GLY A 14 18.00 -29.69 -17.79
C GLY A 14 18.83 -28.40 -17.94
N ASP A 15 18.29 -27.42 -18.66
CA ASP A 15 18.97 -26.13 -18.91
C ASP A 15 18.84 -25.12 -17.75
N GLN A 16 18.03 -25.42 -16.73
CA GLN A 16 17.79 -24.49 -15.61
C GLN A 16 19.07 -24.10 -14.86
N PRO A 17 20.01 -25.01 -14.50
CA PRO A 17 21.23 -24.63 -13.79
C PRO A 17 22.04 -23.56 -14.54
N ALA A 18 22.24 -23.76 -15.84
CA ALA A 18 22.98 -22.83 -16.68
C ALA A 18 22.25 -21.49 -16.85
N ALA A 19 20.92 -21.51 -16.99
CA ALA A 19 20.11 -20.30 -17.07
C ALA A 19 20.17 -19.47 -15.76
N ILE A 20 20.01 -20.13 -14.61
CA ILE A 20 20.09 -19.50 -13.28
C ILE A 20 21.45 -18.84 -13.10
N GLN A 21 22.54 -19.57 -13.39
CA GLN A 21 23.90 -19.06 -13.25
C GLN A 21 24.12 -17.81 -14.10
N LYS A 22 23.80 -17.87 -15.41
CA LYS A 22 24.00 -16.75 -16.34
C LYS A 22 23.22 -15.51 -15.93
N LEU A 23 21.95 -15.67 -15.53
CA LEU A 23 21.10 -14.55 -15.11
C LEU A 23 21.62 -13.90 -13.83
N ALA A 24 22.01 -14.71 -12.83
CA ALA A 24 22.55 -14.22 -11.57
C ALA A 24 23.89 -13.50 -11.76
N GLU A 25 24.79 -14.05 -12.58
CA GLU A 25 26.07 -13.40 -12.94
C GLU A 25 25.85 -12.08 -13.67
N GLY A 26 24.90 -12.01 -14.61
CA GLY A 26 24.55 -10.76 -15.29
C GLY A 26 24.04 -9.68 -14.34
N ILE A 27 23.21 -10.05 -13.36
CA ILE A 27 22.73 -9.11 -12.33
C ILE A 27 23.91 -8.61 -11.48
N ASN A 28 24.81 -9.50 -11.06
CA ASN A 28 25.96 -9.14 -10.22
C ASN A 28 27.01 -8.32 -10.98
N ARG A 29 27.10 -8.48 -12.31
CA ARG A 29 27.93 -7.64 -13.18
C ARG A 29 27.34 -6.23 -13.40
N GLY A 30 26.04 -6.05 -13.13
CA GLY A 30 25.35 -4.77 -13.29
C GLY A 30 24.66 -4.60 -14.64
N ASP A 31 24.35 -5.69 -15.36
CA ASP A 31 23.58 -5.62 -16.60
C ASP A 31 22.18 -5.05 -16.34
N THR A 32 21.76 -4.08 -17.15
CA THR A 32 20.45 -3.40 -16.99
C THR A 32 19.30 -4.15 -17.65
N GLY A 33 19.58 -5.10 -18.56
CA GLY A 33 18.57 -5.87 -19.26
C GLY A 33 19.06 -7.27 -19.63
N GLN A 34 18.23 -8.28 -19.36
CA GLN A 34 18.49 -9.68 -19.68
C GLN A 34 17.18 -10.35 -20.12
N VAL A 35 17.27 -11.37 -20.98
CA VAL A 35 16.10 -12.08 -21.51
C VAL A 35 16.24 -13.59 -21.27
N LEU A 36 15.28 -14.16 -20.55
CA LEU A 36 15.13 -15.61 -20.41
C LEU A 36 14.23 -16.15 -21.52
N LEU A 37 14.82 -16.72 -22.57
CA LEU A 37 14.08 -17.40 -23.64
C LEU A 37 13.68 -18.82 -23.21
N GLY A 38 12.65 -18.93 -22.36
CA GLY A 38 12.15 -20.21 -21.85
C GLY A 38 10.89 -20.70 -22.58
N VAL A 39 10.94 -21.93 -23.11
CA VAL A 39 9.76 -22.60 -23.69
C VAL A 39 8.64 -22.80 -22.68
N THR A 40 7.40 -22.99 -23.14
CA THR A 40 6.28 -23.30 -22.24
C THR A 40 6.53 -24.63 -21.51
N GLY A 41 6.23 -24.67 -20.21
CA GLY A 41 6.47 -25.86 -19.39
C GLY A 41 7.91 -26.05 -18.88
N SER A 42 8.86 -25.16 -19.22
CA SER A 42 10.27 -25.30 -18.79
C SER A 42 10.55 -24.92 -17.32
N GLY A 43 9.52 -24.63 -16.51
CA GLY A 43 9.70 -24.19 -15.11
C GLY A 43 10.30 -22.79 -14.98
N LYS A 44 9.80 -21.82 -15.75
CA LYS A 44 10.28 -20.42 -15.72
C LYS A 44 10.18 -19.78 -14.34
N THR A 45 9.07 -19.97 -13.61
CA THR A 45 8.92 -19.41 -12.26
C THR A 45 9.97 -19.96 -11.31
N TYR A 46 10.20 -21.28 -11.31
CA TYR A 46 11.24 -21.90 -10.47
C TYR A 46 12.64 -21.40 -10.81
N THR A 47 12.93 -21.23 -12.11
CA THR A 47 14.19 -20.63 -12.59
C THR A 47 14.36 -19.22 -11.99
N MET A 48 13.33 -18.38 -12.08
CA MET A 48 13.38 -17.01 -11.53
C MET A 48 13.44 -16.99 -10.00
N ALA A 49 12.76 -17.91 -9.30
CA ALA A 49 12.87 -18.06 -7.85
C ALA A 49 14.32 -18.38 -7.45
N LYS A 50 14.99 -19.31 -8.16
CA LYS A 50 16.41 -19.60 -7.92
C LYS A 50 17.34 -18.45 -8.26
N VAL A 51 17.02 -17.63 -9.26
CA VAL A 51 17.75 -16.39 -9.53
C VAL A 51 17.60 -15.41 -8.35
N ILE A 52 16.39 -15.21 -7.83
CA ILE A 52 16.15 -14.34 -6.66
C ILE A 52 16.92 -14.83 -5.43
N GLU A 53 16.88 -16.13 -5.14
CA GLU A 53 17.68 -16.77 -4.08
C GLU A 53 19.18 -16.59 -4.29
N ALA A 54 19.69 -16.67 -5.52
CA ALA A 54 21.12 -16.49 -5.78
C ALA A 54 21.59 -15.03 -5.60
N VAL A 55 20.75 -14.05 -5.95
CA VAL A 55 21.16 -12.63 -5.92
C VAL A 55 20.81 -11.91 -4.62
N GLN A 56 19.89 -12.44 -3.81
CA GLN A 56 19.49 -11.87 -2.50
C GLN A 56 19.06 -10.39 -2.58
N ARG A 57 18.24 -10.05 -3.60
CA ARG A 57 17.69 -8.70 -3.82
C ARG A 57 16.16 -8.73 -3.82
N PRO A 58 15.48 -7.72 -3.23
CA PRO A 58 14.04 -7.56 -3.39
C PRO A 58 13.66 -7.57 -4.87
N ALA A 59 12.53 -8.18 -5.21
CA ALA A 59 12.12 -8.38 -6.60
C ALA A 59 10.69 -7.87 -6.85
N LEU A 60 10.50 -7.19 -7.99
CA LEU A 60 9.20 -6.83 -8.53
C LEU A 60 8.93 -7.69 -9.77
N VAL A 61 7.89 -8.52 -9.71
CA VAL A 61 7.45 -9.37 -10.82
C VAL A 61 6.20 -8.74 -11.42
N ILE A 62 6.29 -8.27 -12.66
CA ILE A 62 5.18 -7.59 -13.35
C ILE A 62 4.48 -8.59 -14.27
N ALA A 63 3.17 -8.77 -14.07
CA ALA A 63 2.30 -9.57 -14.90
C ALA A 63 1.29 -8.69 -15.65
N HIS A 64 0.98 -9.09 -16.89
CA HIS A 64 0.09 -8.31 -17.76
C HIS A 64 -1.40 -8.45 -17.43
N ASN A 65 -1.79 -9.36 -16.55
CA ASN A 65 -3.17 -9.55 -16.12
C ASN A 65 -3.25 -10.08 -14.67
N LYS A 66 -4.41 -9.88 -14.02
CA LYS A 66 -4.65 -10.27 -12.61
C LYS A 66 -4.57 -11.78 -12.39
N THR A 67 -5.02 -12.60 -13.33
CA THR A 67 -5.02 -14.07 -13.20
C THR A 67 -3.60 -14.63 -13.13
N LEU A 68 -2.73 -14.21 -14.04
CA LEU A 68 -1.31 -14.60 -14.05
C LEU A 68 -0.58 -14.04 -12.82
N ALA A 69 -0.89 -12.80 -12.41
CA ALA A 69 -0.33 -12.22 -11.20
C ALA A 69 -0.67 -13.07 -9.96
N ALA A 70 -1.93 -13.50 -9.82
CA ALA A 70 -2.35 -14.35 -8.72
C ALA A 70 -1.66 -15.73 -8.73
N GLN A 71 -1.55 -16.35 -9.91
CA GLN A 71 -0.83 -17.62 -10.09
C GLN A 71 0.64 -17.51 -9.66
N LEU A 72 1.35 -16.52 -10.19
CA LEU A 72 2.75 -16.27 -9.83
C LEU A 72 2.90 -15.97 -8.34
N CYS A 73 2.00 -15.18 -7.75
CA CYS A 73 2.02 -14.90 -6.32
C CYS A 73 1.86 -16.17 -5.49
N SER A 74 0.96 -17.09 -5.89
CA SER A 74 0.80 -18.39 -5.24
C SER A 74 2.06 -19.25 -5.35
N GLU A 75 2.61 -19.38 -6.55
CA GLU A 75 3.84 -20.15 -6.80
C GLU A 75 5.03 -19.60 -5.99
N PHE A 76 5.21 -18.28 -5.96
CA PHE A 76 6.27 -17.66 -5.16
C PHE A 76 6.07 -17.84 -3.65
N ARG A 77 4.83 -17.82 -3.15
CA ARG A 77 4.54 -18.12 -1.72
C ARG A 77 4.90 -19.55 -1.36
N GLU A 78 4.63 -20.50 -2.24
CA GLU A 78 5.03 -21.90 -2.06
C GLU A 78 6.56 -22.06 -2.05
N PHE A 79 7.27 -21.36 -2.95
CA PHE A 79 8.73 -21.39 -2.99
C PHE A 79 9.38 -20.66 -1.81
N PHE A 80 8.81 -19.56 -1.32
CA PHE A 80 9.38 -18.70 -0.29
C PHE A 80 8.45 -18.52 0.92
N PRO A 81 8.11 -19.59 1.65
CA PRO A 81 7.15 -19.51 2.76
C PRO A 81 7.67 -18.71 3.97
N ASP A 82 8.98 -18.46 4.05
CA ASP A 82 9.59 -17.69 5.14
C ASP A 82 9.89 -16.22 4.74
N SER A 83 9.72 -15.86 3.47
CA SER A 83 9.93 -14.50 2.94
C SER A 83 8.60 -13.77 2.72
N ALA A 84 8.62 -12.45 2.54
CA ALA A 84 7.41 -11.70 2.23
C ALA A 84 7.10 -11.78 0.73
N VAL A 85 6.04 -12.50 0.37
CA VAL A 85 5.54 -12.60 -1.01
C VAL A 85 4.18 -11.91 -1.11
N GLU A 86 4.23 -10.71 -1.68
CA GLU A 86 3.17 -9.72 -1.63
C GLU A 86 2.50 -9.53 -2.98
N TYR A 87 1.26 -9.06 -2.96
CA TYR A 87 0.41 -8.92 -4.14
C TYR A 87 -0.03 -7.48 -4.35
N PHE A 88 0.27 -6.91 -5.52
CA PHE A 88 0.02 -5.49 -5.80
C PHE A 88 -0.67 -5.26 -7.15
N VAL A 89 -2.00 -5.24 -7.13
CA VAL A 89 -2.81 -4.98 -8.33
C VAL A 89 -3.83 -3.87 -8.06
N SER A 90 -4.58 -3.48 -9.09
CA SER A 90 -5.73 -2.58 -8.90
C SER A 90 -6.72 -3.21 -7.93
N TYR A 91 -6.97 -2.48 -6.84
CA TYR A 91 -7.99 -2.77 -5.83
C TYR A 91 -9.42 -2.48 -6.27
N TYR A 92 -9.66 -2.07 -7.53
CA TYR A 92 -11.02 -1.90 -8.01
C TYR A 92 -11.54 -3.23 -8.60
N ASP A 93 -12.70 -3.66 -8.11
CA ASP A 93 -13.51 -4.72 -8.73
C ASP A 93 -14.23 -4.17 -9.95
N TYR A 94 -14.73 -2.93 -9.84
CA TYR A 94 -15.29 -2.15 -10.93
C TYR A 94 -14.69 -0.76 -10.91
N TYR A 95 -14.31 -0.24 -12.08
CA TYR A 95 -13.83 1.12 -12.22
C TYR A 95 -14.28 1.70 -13.56
N GLN A 96 -15.01 2.81 -13.47
CA GLN A 96 -15.38 3.65 -14.59
C GLN A 96 -14.72 5.02 -14.37
N PRO A 97 -13.79 5.43 -15.25
CA PRO A 97 -13.16 6.73 -15.13
C PRO A 97 -14.17 7.83 -15.41
N GLU A 98 -13.93 8.99 -14.81
CA GLU A 98 -14.58 10.22 -15.25
C GLU A 98 -14.16 10.53 -16.69
N ALA A 99 -15.13 10.86 -17.54
CA ALA A 99 -14.86 11.17 -18.93
C ALA A 99 -15.91 12.14 -19.49
N TYR A 100 -15.51 12.91 -20.49
CA TYR A 100 -16.43 13.71 -21.30
C TYR A 100 -16.32 13.28 -22.76
N ILE A 101 -17.46 13.01 -23.41
CA ILE A 101 -17.56 12.59 -24.81
C ILE A 101 -18.12 13.77 -25.62
N PRO A 102 -17.26 14.56 -26.32
CA PRO A 102 -17.69 15.78 -27.00
C PRO A 102 -18.74 15.53 -28.08
N SER A 103 -18.63 14.42 -28.81
CA SER A 103 -19.55 14.09 -29.92
C SER A 103 -21.00 13.84 -29.48
N ARG A 104 -21.24 13.62 -28.19
CA ARG A 104 -22.57 13.38 -27.62
C ARG A 104 -22.93 14.38 -26.52
N ASP A 105 -22.05 15.36 -26.25
CA ASP A 105 -22.12 16.24 -25.08
C ASP A 105 -22.46 15.46 -23.78
N LEU A 106 -21.78 14.31 -23.60
CA LEU A 106 -22.07 13.40 -22.50
C LEU A 106 -20.93 13.43 -21.48
N TYR A 107 -21.26 13.85 -20.26
CA TYR A 107 -20.39 13.67 -19.10
C TYR A 107 -20.69 12.33 -18.43
N ILE A 108 -19.62 11.61 -18.11
CA ILE A 108 -19.65 10.32 -17.46
C ILE A 108 -18.99 10.49 -16.09
N GLU A 109 -19.76 10.28 -15.03
CA GLU A 109 -19.26 10.32 -13.67
C GLU A 109 -18.34 9.14 -13.36
N LYS A 110 -17.37 9.39 -12.47
CA LYS A 110 -16.53 8.33 -11.92
C LYS A 110 -17.39 7.42 -11.04
N THR A 111 -17.34 6.12 -11.33
CA THR A 111 -17.95 5.10 -10.47
C THR A 111 -16.92 4.03 -10.19
N ALA A 112 -16.73 3.68 -8.92
CA ALA A 112 -15.77 2.66 -8.53
C ALA A 112 -16.30 1.80 -7.40
N MET A 113 -15.90 0.53 -7.40
CA MET A 113 -16.11 -0.41 -6.31
C MET A 113 -14.75 -0.94 -5.87
N VAL A 114 -14.38 -0.64 -4.62
CA VAL A 114 -13.12 -1.08 -4.02
C VAL A 114 -13.27 -2.48 -3.46
N ASN A 115 -12.24 -3.29 -3.64
CA ASN A 115 -12.07 -4.60 -3.07
C ASN A 115 -11.16 -4.49 -1.84
N ASP A 116 -11.74 -4.71 -0.66
CA ASP A 116 -11.04 -4.54 0.61
C ASP A 116 -9.86 -5.51 0.78
N GLU A 117 -9.97 -6.73 0.26
CA GLU A 117 -8.90 -7.72 0.36
C GLU A 117 -7.69 -7.32 -0.48
N ILE A 118 -7.90 -6.80 -1.69
CA ILE A 118 -6.80 -6.32 -2.54
C ILE A 118 -6.18 -5.06 -1.95
N ASP A 119 -6.99 -4.14 -1.41
CA ASP A 119 -6.50 -2.94 -0.75
C ASP A 119 -5.56 -3.26 0.44
N LYS A 120 -5.99 -4.19 1.31
CA LYS A 120 -5.15 -4.75 2.38
C LYS A 120 -3.83 -5.31 1.84
N LEU A 121 -3.89 -6.12 0.78
CA LEU A 121 -2.68 -6.71 0.18
C LEU A 121 -1.72 -5.64 -0.37
N ARG A 122 -2.24 -4.50 -0.86
CA ARG A 122 -1.41 -3.36 -1.27
C ARG A 122 -0.73 -2.71 -0.07
N HIS A 123 -1.43 -2.54 1.05
CA HIS A 123 -0.84 -2.05 2.30
C HIS A 123 0.23 -3.00 2.85
N SER A 124 -0.02 -4.31 2.79
CA SER A 124 0.96 -5.35 3.11
C SER A 124 2.21 -5.22 2.24
N ALA A 125 2.06 -5.08 0.92
CA ALA A 125 3.18 -4.92 -0.01
C ALA A 125 4.05 -3.68 0.29
N THR A 126 3.42 -2.53 0.53
CA THR A 126 4.17 -1.28 0.80
C THR A 126 4.82 -1.28 2.17
N SER A 127 4.19 -1.85 3.19
CA SER A 127 4.78 -1.98 4.53
C SER A 127 5.94 -2.99 4.55
N ALA A 128 5.81 -4.12 3.86
CA ALA A 128 6.84 -5.16 3.81
C ALA A 128 8.18 -4.65 3.27
N ILE A 129 8.20 -3.81 2.22
CA ILE A 129 9.45 -3.24 1.67
C ILE A 129 10.19 -2.38 2.71
N GLN A 130 9.46 -1.79 3.66
CA GLN A 130 10.03 -0.92 4.69
C GLN A 130 10.56 -1.71 5.89
N GLU A 131 9.93 -2.84 6.20
CA GLU A 131 10.27 -3.65 7.38
C GLU A 131 11.37 -4.69 7.10
N ARG A 132 11.45 -5.22 5.87
CA ARG A 132 12.36 -6.31 5.53
C ARG A 132 12.87 -6.23 4.09
N ARG A 133 13.97 -6.94 3.83
CA ARG A 133 14.67 -6.92 2.53
C ARG A 133 14.30 -8.09 1.63
N ASP A 134 13.86 -9.20 2.21
CA ASP A 134 13.45 -10.40 1.50
C ASP A 134 11.97 -10.32 1.09
N VAL A 135 11.69 -9.36 0.20
CA VAL A 135 10.36 -9.07 -0.34
C VAL A 135 10.29 -9.35 -1.84
N ILE A 136 9.28 -10.12 -2.25
CA ILE A 136 8.88 -10.28 -3.65
C ILE A 136 7.49 -9.68 -3.80
N ILE A 137 7.34 -8.70 -4.69
CA ILE A 137 6.02 -8.15 -5.04
C ILE A 137 5.64 -8.68 -6.40
N VAL A 138 4.50 -9.36 -6.48
CA VAL A 138 3.88 -9.70 -7.75
C VAL A 138 2.81 -8.66 -8.06
N ALA A 139 3.02 -7.91 -9.14
CA ALA A 139 2.22 -6.74 -9.48
C ALA A 139 1.63 -6.77 -10.88
N SER A 140 0.53 -6.04 -11.07
CA SER A 140 0.10 -5.63 -12.41
C SER A 140 0.75 -4.29 -12.78
N VAL A 141 0.35 -3.70 -13.91
CA VAL A 141 0.67 -2.30 -14.25
C VAL A 141 0.22 -1.28 -13.19
N SER A 142 -0.51 -1.69 -12.15
CA SER A 142 -0.76 -0.81 -11.01
C SER A 142 0.53 -0.30 -10.35
N CYS A 143 1.66 -0.99 -10.48
CA CYS A 143 2.95 -0.55 -9.91
C CYS A 143 3.56 0.69 -10.58
N ILE A 144 3.03 1.13 -11.73
CA ILE A 144 3.45 2.37 -12.40
C ILE A 144 2.49 3.54 -12.16
N TYR A 145 1.39 3.31 -11.43
CA TYR A 145 0.49 4.38 -11.00
C TYR A 145 1.01 5.03 -9.72
N ALA A 146 0.74 6.32 -9.58
CA ALA A 146 1.20 7.10 -8.45
C ALA A 146 0.67 6.55 -7.11
N LEU A 147 1.53 6.58 -6.11
CA LEU A 147 1.20 6.48 -4.68
C LEU A 147 1.65 7.78 -4.01
N GLY A 148 1.27 7.98 -2.75
CA GLY A 148 1.84 9.06 -1.95
C GLY A 148 3.36 8.96 -1.80
N ASP A 149 3.96 10.07 -1.40
CA ASP A 149 5.40 10.17 -1.16
C ASP A 149 5.84 9.11 -0.12
N PRO A 150 6.73 8.16 -0.47
CA PRO A 150 7.14 7.11 0.45
C PRO A 150 7.84 7.67 1.69
N GLU A 151 8.55 8.80 1.59
CA GLU A 151 9.16 9.42 2.76
C GLU A 151 8.12 10.01 3.72
N GLU A 152 7.05 10.59 3.18
CA GLU A 152 5.95 11.13 3.98
C GLU A 152 5.17 9.98 4.65
N TYR A 153 4.86 8.93 3.89
CA TYR A 153 4.21 7.72 4.40
C TYR A 153 4.98 7.12 5.60
N LEU A 154 6.32 7.09 5.50
CA LEU A 154 7.20 6.64 6.58
C LEU A 154 7.22 7.60 7.77
N LYS A 155 7.38 8.91 7.52
CA LYS A 155 7.41 9.93 8.59
C LYS A 155 6.12 9.97 9.39
N MET A 156 5.00 9.64 8.76
CA MET A 156 3.70 9.57 9.41
C MET A 156 3.52 8.30 10.25
N SER A 157 4.31 7.24 10.02
CA SER A 157 4.16 5.98 10.78
C SER A 157 4.35 6.17 12.29
N ILE A 158 3.54 5.47 13.07
CA ILE A 158 3.59 5.53 14.54
C ILE A 158 4.40 4.35 15.05
N SER A 159 5.55 4.63 15.64
CA SER A 159 6.36 3.63 16.35
C SER A 159 5.99 3.60 17.83
N LEU A 160 5.62 2.43 18.36
CA LEU A 160 5.32 2.21 19.78
C LEU A 160 6.25 1.15 20.37
N ARG A 161 6.71 1.36 21.61
CA ARG A 161 7.57 0.44 22.37
C ARG A 161 7.12 0.39 23.82
N PRO A 162 7.19 -0.78 24.49
CA PRO A 162 7.06 -0.82 25.94
C PRO A 162 8.11 0.10 26.62
N GLY A 163 7.71 0.81 27.67
CA GLY A 163 8.51 1.80 28.39
C GLY A 163 8.53 3.21 27.75
N MET A 164 7.81 3.42 26.65
CA MET A 164 7.70 4.75 26.03
C MET A 164 6.72 5.63 26.82
N GLU A 165 7.17 6.81 27.25
CA GLU A 165 6.33 7.83 27.89
C GLU A 165 5.52 8.55 26.79
N LYS A 166 4.39 7.95 26.44
CA LYS A 166 3.44 8.45 25.44
C LYS A 166 2.03 8.10 25.89
N GLY A 167 1.27 9.11 26.27
CA GLY A 167 -0.10 8.94 26.77
C GLY A 167 -1.06 8.41 25.71
N ARG A 168 -2.09 7.68 26.17
CA ARG A 168 -3.10 7.05 25.30
C ARG A 168 -3.76 8.05 24.33
N ASP A 169 -4.11 9.23 24.82
CA ASP A 169 -4.78 10.26 24.02
C ASP A 169 -3.83 10.91 22.99
N GLU A 170 -2.51 10.85 23.22
CA GLU A 170 -1.51 11.22 22.22
C GLU A 170 -1.42 10.18 21.11
N VAL A 171 -1.44 8.88 21.46
CA VAL A 171 -1.48 7.80 20.47
C VAL A 171 -2.76 7.87 19.63
N ILE A 172 -3.91 8.14 20.25
CA ILE A 172 -5.19 8.32 19.55
C ILE A 172 -5.12 9.49 18.53
N ARG A 173 -4.60 10.65 18.94
CA ARG A 173 -4.43 11.79 18.02
C ARG A 173 -3.51 11.46 16.86
N ALA A 174 -2.42 10.73 17.12
CA ALA A 174 -1.52 10.26 16.08
C ALA A 174 -2.21 9.29 15.12
N LEU A 175 -3.04 8.35 15.61
CA LEU A 175 -3.80 7.40 14.79
C LEU A 175 -4.79 8.12 13.86
N VAL A 176 -5.52 9.10 14.38
CA VAL A 176 -6.43 9.93 13.56
C VAL A 176 -5.65 10.68 12.48
N ALA A 177 -4.48 11.24 12.82
CA ALA A 177 -3.63 11.93 11.85
C ALA A 177 -3.12 11.03 10.71
N ILE A 178 -3.14 9.71 10.88
CA ILE A 178 -2.77 8.73 9.86
C ILE A 178 -3.99 7.96 9.30
N GLN A 179 -5.16 8.59 9.35
CA GLN A 179 -6.41 8.15 8.73
C GLN A 179 -7.05 6.92 9.36
N TYR A 180 -6.79 6.66 10.65
CA TYR A 180 -7.55 5.64 11.39
C TYR A 180 -8.79 6.23 12.02
N GLU A 181 -9.88 5.48 12.00
CA GLU A 181 -11.14 5.86 12.61
C GLU A 181 -11.34 5.21 13.98
N ARG A 182 -11.95 5.93 14.91
CA ARG A 182 -12.37 5.33 16.17
C ARG A 182 -13.67 4.55 15.96
N ASN A 183 -13.66 3.25 16.22
CA ASN A 183 -14.87 2.42 16.14
C ASN A 183 -14.93 1.37 17.25
N ASP A 184 -15.64 1.72 18.34
CA ASP A 184 -15.77 0.85 19.51
C ASP A 184 -16.74 -0.34 19.29
N ILE A 185 -17.63 -0.24 18.29
CA ILE A 185 -18.67 -1.23 17.98
C ILE A 185 -18.18 -2.22 16.91
N ASN A 186 -17.81 -1.71 15.74
CA ASN A 186 -17.38 -2.50 14.59
C ASN A 186 -15.86 -2.39 14.41
N PHE A 187 -15.13 -3.36 14.97
CA PHE A 187 -13.68 -3.37 14.95
C PHE A 187 -13.17 -4.06 13.68
N ILE A 188 -12.83 -3.24 12.68
CA ILE A 188 -12.37 -3.64 11.34
C ILE A 188 -11.04 -2.95 11.01
N ARG A 189 -10.38 -3.36 9.92
CA ARG A 189 -9.10 -2.78 9.48
C ARG A 189 -9.19 -1.26 9.33
N GLY A 190 -8.12 -0.56 9.71
CA GLY A 190 -8.09 0.91 9.67
C GLY A 190 -8.85 1.57 10.82
N THR A 191 -9.32 0.81 11.81
CA THR A 191 -9.97 1.38 13.00
C THR A 191 -9.20 1.08 14.29
N PHE A 192 -9.51 1.85 15.33
CA PHE A 192 -9.07 1.60 16.69
C PHE A 192 -10.23 1.73 17.68
N ARG A 193 -10.09 1.11 18.85
CA ARG A 193 -11.04 1.22 19.95
C ARG A 193 -10.33 1.35 21.29
N ALA A 194 -10.96 2.04 22.23
CA ALA A 194 -10.38 2.32 23.54
C ALA A 194 -11.27 1.78 24.66
N ARG A 195 -10.69 0.95 25.53
CA ARG A 195 -11.38 0.31 26.67
C ARG A 195 -10.55 0.49 27.93
N GLY A 196 -10.87 1.53 28.71
CA GLY A 196 -10.05 1.92 29.87
C GLY A 196 -8.62 2.24 29.42
N ASP A 197 -7.65 1.60 30.05
CA ASP A 197 -6.22 1.80 29.78
C ASP A 197 -5.68 0.92 28.62
N VAL A 198 -6.60 0.33 27.84
CA VAL A 198 -6.27 -0.51 26.68
C VAL A 198 -6.71 0.19 25.40
N LEU A 199 -5.79 0.30 24.45
CA LEU A 199 -6.04 0.72 23.09
C LEU A 199 -5.82 -0.47 22.15
N GLU A 200 -6.85 -0.85 21.40
CA GLU A 200 -6.74 -1.88 20.37
C GLU A 200 -6.81 -1.22 19.00
N ILE A 201 -5.83 -1.53 18.16
CA ILE A 201 -5.63 -0.91 16.85
C ILE A 201 -5.63 -2.03 15.82
N PHE A 202 -6.45 -1.92 14.78
CA PHE A 202 -6.49 -2.88 13.70
C PHE A 202 -5.74 -2.34 12.48
N PRO A 203 -4.48 -2.76 12.24
CA PRO A 203 -3.66 -2.23 11.16
C PRO A 203 -4.29 -2.43 9.78
N ALA A 204 -4.11 -1.46 8.88
CA ALA A 204 -4.65 -1.51 7.53
C ALA A 204 -4.08 -2.64 6.65
N ASN A 205 -2.90 -3.17 7.01
CA ASN A 205 -2.24 -4.29 6.33
C ASN A 205 -2.60 -5.68 6.90
N SER A 206 -3.45 -5.76 7.92
CA SER A 206 -3.79 -7.01 8.62
C SER A 206 -5.23 -7.46 8.34
N SER A 207 -5.50 -8.77 8.42
CA SER A 207 -6.85 -9.35 8.28
C SER A 207 -7.41 -10.00 9.55
N GLU A 208 -6.55 -10.50 10.44
CA GLU A 208 -6.98 -11.31 11.60
C GLU A 208 -6.33 -10.86 12.91
N LYS A 209 -5.31 -9.99 12.81
CA LYS A 209 -4.46 -9.62 13.92
C LYS A 209 -4.60 -8.13 14.20
N ALA A 210 -4.84 -7.80 15.45
CA ALA A 210 -4.82 -6.43 15.95
C ALA A 210 -3.68 -6.24 16.96
N ILE A 211 -3.31 -5.00 17.19
CA ILE A 211 -2.31 -4.59 18.16
C ILE A 211 -3.04 -4.10 19.39
N ARG A 212 -2.81 -4.74 20.54
CA ARG A 212 -3.26 -4.28 21.84
C ARG A 212 -2.12 -3.55 22.55
N VAL A 213 -2.36 -2.30 22.90
CA VAL A 213 -1.44 -1.44 23.65
C VAL A 213 -2.05 -1.19 25.02
N GLU A 214 -1.37 -1.62 26.07
CA GLU A 214 -1.77 -1.48 27.47
C GLU A 214 -0.94 -0.34 28.08
N PHE A 215 -1.61 0.60 28.74
CA PHE A 215 -1.00 1.80 29.32
C PHE A 215 -1.03 1.75 30.85
N PHE A 216 -0.01 2.35 31.47
CA PHE A 216 0.02 2.67 32.89
C PHE A 216 0.26 4.18 33.05
N GLY A 217 -0.83 4.93 33.23
CA GLY A 217 -0.77 6.40 33.13
C GLY A 217 -0.37 6.84 31.72
N ASP A 218 0.75 7.57 31.61
CA ASP A 218 1.29 8.03 30.33
C ASP A 218 2.42 7.14 29.78
N GLU A 219 2.63 5.95 30.35
CA GLU A 219 3.63 4.99 29.89
C GLU A 219 2.98 3.79 29.19
N ILE A 220 3.58 3.33 28.09
CA ILE A 220 3.20 2.07 27.45
C ILE A 220 3.78 0.90 28.26
N GLU A 221 2.93 0.16 28.96
CA GLU A 221 3.34 -0.99 29.78
C GLU A 221 3.63 -2.21 28.91
N ARG A 222 2.71 -2.53 27.98
CA ARG A 222 2.79 -3.75 27.18
C ARG A 222 2.18 -3.58 25.80
N ILE A 223 2.79 -4.23 24.82
CA ILE A 223 2.26 -4.34 23.46
C ILE A 223 2.11 -5.82 23.13
N SER A 224 0.92 -6.22 22.67
CA SER A 224 0.62 -7.60 22.29
C SER A 224 -0.07 -7.66 20.94
N GLU A 225 0.22 -8.69 20.16
CA GLU A 225 -0.57 -9.06 19.00
C GLU A 225 -1.73 -9.94 19.46
N ILE A 226 -2.95 -9.63 19.04
CA ILE A 226 -4.17 -10.36 19.40
C ILE A 226 -4.92 -10.83 18.16
N GLU A 227 -5.61 -11.96 18.28
CA GLU A 227 -6.58 -12.40 17.29
C GLU A 227 -7.87 -11.57 17.41
N VAL A 228 -8.32 -10.96 16.33
CA VAL A 228 -9.46 -10.01 16.31
C VAL A 228 -10.77 -10.66 16.77
N LEU A 229 -11.01 -11.91 16.36
CA LEU A 229 -12.26 -12.62 16.61
C LEU A 229 -12.40 -13.10 18.06
N THR A 230 -11.31 -13.62 18.64
CA THR A 230 -11.32 -14.24 19.98
C THR A 230 -10.77 -13.32 21.07
N GLY A 231 -9.95 -12.33 20.70
CA GLY A 231 -9.20 -11.49 21.63
C GLY A 231 -8.00 -12.18 22.28
N ASN A 232 -7.66 -13.40 21.86
CA ASN A 232 -6.54 -14.17 22.39
C ASN A 232 -5.21 -13.51 22.04
N ILE A 233 -4.28 -13.50 23.00
CA ILE A 233 -2.92 -13.00 22.78
C ILE A 233 -2.13 -14.05 21.99
N LEU A 234 -1.62 -13.65 20.83
CA LEU A 234 -0.78 -14.48 19.96
C LEU A 234 0.69 -14.33 20.32
N SER A 235 1.14 -13.10 20.58
CA SER A 235 2.52 -12.79 20.95
C SER A 235 2.64 -11.47 21.69
N VAL A 236 3.75 -11.28 22.41
CA VAL A 236 4.12 -10.01 23.04
C VAL A 236 5.22 -9.37 22.20
N LEU A 237 5.05 -8.09 21.88
CA LEU A 237 5.92 -7.35 20.97
C LEU A 237 6.82 -6.39 21.76
N SER A 238 8.10 -6.35 21.40
CA SER A 238 9.05 -5.36 21.93
C SER A 238 8.98 -4.02 21.21
N HIS A 239 8.37 -4.00 20.03
CA HIS A 239 8.19 -2.83 19.18
C HIS A 239 7.09 -3.12 18.15
N VAL A 240 6.35 -2.09 17.75
CA VAL A 240 5.42 -2.14 16.62
C VAL A 240 5.46 -0.82 15.87
N ALA A 241 5.34 -0.90 14.53
CA ALA A 241 5.12 0.24 13.66
C ALA A 241 3.69 0.18 13.09
N ILE A 242 2.97 1.28 13.17
CA ILE A 242 1.61 1.41 12.64
C ILE A 242 1.68 2.39 11.47
N PHE A 243 1.48 1.88 10.26
CA PHE A 243 1.50 2.67 9.04
C PHE A 243 0.16 3.33 8.75
N PRO A 244 0.14 4.44 7.99
CA PRO A 244 -1.11 5.10 7.60
C PRO A 244 -2.10 4.17 6.90
N ALA A 245 -3.38 4.37 7.20
CA ALA A 245 -4.49 3.60 6.64
C ALA A 245 -4.82 3.98 5.18
N SER A 246 -4.13 4.98 4.63
CA SER A 246 -4.21 5.37 3.23
C SER A 246 -2.82 5.61 2.66
N HIS A 247 -2.57 5.14 1.42
CA HIS A 247 -1.34 5.45 0.69
C HIS A 247 -1.21 6.91 0.26
N TYR A 248 -2.28 7.71 0.41
CA TYR A 248 -2.32 9.13 0.05
C TYR A 248 -2.43 10.04 1.28
N ALA A 249 -2.21 9.50 2.48
CA ALA A 249 -2.17 10.30 3.69
C ALA A 249 -1.09 11.38 3.56
N THR A 250 -1.44 12.62 3.92
CA THR A 250 -0.54 13.77 3.85
C THR A 250 -0.80 14.73 5.02
N SER A 251 0.15 15.63 5.29
CA SER A 251 0.01 16.61 6.36
C SER A 251 -1.00 17.73 6.04
N GLN A 252 -1.65 18.24 7.08
CA GLN A 252 -2.58 19.37 6.95
C GLN A 252 -1.90 20.63 6.38
N GLU A 253 -0.62 20.85 6.71
CA GLU A 253 0.16 21.97 6.19
C GLU A 253 0.32 21.88 4.67
N ARG A 254 0.64 20.68 4.14
CA ARG A 254 0.75 20.44 2.70
C ARG A 254 -0.59 20.59 2.00
N LEU A 255 -1.68 20.08 2.58
CA LEU A 255 -3.03 20.25 2.05
C LEU A 255 -3.40 21.73 1.93
N ASN A 256 -3.16 22.53 2.99
CA ASN A 256 -3.47 23.95 2.98
C ASN A 256 -2.67 24.71 1.91
N ALA A 257 -1.38 24.42 1.78
CA ALA A 257 -0.54 25.00 0.74
C ALA A 257 -1.02 24.61 -0.67
N ALA A 258 -1.40 23.34 -0.87
CA ALA A 258 -1.91 22.84 -2.15
C ALA A 258 -3.25 23.50 -2.52
N MET A 259 -4.18 23.68 -1.57
CA MET A 259 -5.44 24.37 -1.80
C MET A 259 -5.22 25.81 -2.30
N GLY A 260 -4.28 26.55 -1.70
CA GLY A 260 -3.93 27.89 -2.17
C GLY A 260 -3.40 27.92 -3.61
N ASN A 261 -2.61 26.92 -4.00
CA ASN A 261 -2.14 26.79 -5.39
C ASN A 261 -3.30 26.45 -6.35
N ILE A 262 -4.22 25.56 -5.96
CA ILE A 262 -5.40 25.19 -6.75
C ILE A 262 -6.30 26.42 -6.98
N GLU A 263 -6.52 27.25 -5.96
CA GLU A 263 -7.27 28.50 -6.09
C GLU A 263 -6.62 29.48 -7.08
N HIS A 264 -5.30 29.61 -7.01
CA HIS A 264 -4.53 30.43 -7.93
C HIS A 264 -4.64 29.93 -9.38
N ASP A 265 -4.45 28.62 -9.59
CA ASP A 265 -4.55 27.98 -10.91
C ASP A 265 -5.97 28.08 -11.49
N LEU A 266 -6.99 27.93 -10.63
CA LEU A 266 -8.39 28.16 -11.00
C LEU A 266 -8.60 29.58 -11.50
N MET A 267 -8.09 30.59 -10.78
CA MET A 267 -8.24 31.99 -11.17
C MET A 267 -7.61 32.26 -12.54
N LEU A 268 -6.40 31.75 -12.77
CA LEU A 268 -5.69 31.89 -14.05
C LEU A 268 -6.45 31.21 -15.19
N ARG A 269 -6.82 29.94 -15.00
CA ARG A 269 -7.47 29.14 -16.05
C ARG A 269 -8.87 29.66 -16.38
N SER A 270 -9.64 30.08 -15.38
CA SER A 270 -10.96 30.68 -15.59
C SER A 270 -10.87 32.01 -16.34
N LYS A 271 -9.84 32.84 -16.08
CA LYS A 271 -9.60 34.07 -16.84
C LYS A 271 -9.24 33.78 -18.30
N GLU A 272 -8.38 32.80 -18.54
CA GLU A 272 -8.00 32.35 -19.89
C GLU A 272 -9.23 31.88 -20.68
N LEU A 273 -10.04 30.97 -20.12
CA LEU A 273 -11.26 30.46 -20.76
C LEU A 273 -12.25 31.59 -21.09
N ARG A 274 -12.45 32.55 -20.18
CA ARG A 274 -13.31 33.72 -20.45
C ARG A 274 -12.75 34.61 -21.55
N SER A 275 -11.42 34.75 -21.65
CA SER A 275 -10.79 35.52 -22.73
C SER A 275 -10.91 34.85 -24.11
N GLU A 276 -11.11 33.52 -24.13
CA GLU A 276 -11.39 32.72 -25.32
C GLU A 276 -12.89 32.58 -25.62
N ASP A 277 -13.75 33.31 -24.92
CA ASP A 277 -15.23 33.23 -25.03
C ASP A 277 -15.83 31.84 -24.67
N LYS A 278 -15.06 31.02 -23.93
CA LYS A 278 -15.47 29.70 -23.41
C LYS A 278 -16.16 29.84 -22.05
N LEU A 279 -17.27 30.56 -22.04
CA LEU A 279 -17.97 30.96 -20.81
C LEU A 279 -18.54 29.76 -20.03
N LEU A 280 -19.06 28.75 -20.75
CA LEU A 280 -19.65 27.56 -20.13
C LEU A 280 -18.58 26.68 -19.47
N GLU A 281 -17.43 26.48 -20.12
CA GLU A 281 -16.29 25.75 -19.60
C GLU A 281 -15.72 26.44 -18.36
N ALA A 282 -15.59 27.77 -18.40
CA ALA A 282 -15.15 28.55 -17.25
C ALA A 282 -16.10 28.39 -16.06
N GLN A 283 -17.42 28.42 -16.31
CA GLN A 283 -18.43 28.23 -15.28
C GLN A 283 -18.37 26.80 -14.69
N ARG A 284 -18.29 25.77 -15.54
CA ARG A 284 -18.18 24.36 -15.10
C ARG A 284 -16.94 24.13 -14.25
N LEU A 285 -15.79 24.63 -14.68
CA LEU A 285 -14.53 24.55 -13.95
C LEU A 285 -14.65 25.21 -12.57
N THR A 286 -15.14 26.46 -12.54
CA THR A 286 -15.29 27.22 -11.29
C THR A 286 -16.20 26.51 -10.30
N GLN A 287 -17.40 26.11 -10.72
CA GLN A 287 -18.35 25.45 -9.83
C GLN A 287 -17.82 24.15 -9.24
N ARG A 288 -17.17 23.30 -10.05
CA ARG A 288 -16.64 22.02 -9.55
C ARG A 288 -15.45 22.25 -8.61
N THR A 289 -14.49 23.08 -9.01
CA THR A 289 -13.28 23.30 -8.21
C THR A 289 -13.57 24.01 -6.89
N GLU A 290 -14.48 24.99 -6.86
CA GLU A 290 -14.87 25.66 -5.61
C GLU A 290 -15.58 24.71 -4.65
N PHE A 291 -16.48 23.86 -5.16
CA PHE A 291 -17.14 22.83 -4.35
C PHE A 291 -16.13 21.84 -3.76
N ASP A 292 -15.20 21.33 -4.57
CA ASP A 292 -14.17 20.40 -4.10
C ASP A 292 -13.25 21.05 -3.04
N LEU A 293 -12.87 22.31 -3.23
CA LEU A 293 -12.08 23.08 -2.25
C LEU A 293 -12.84 23.30 -0.94
N GLU A 294 -14.14 23.59 -0.99
CA GLU A 294 -14.98 23.75 0.20
C GLU A 294 -15.07 22.44 0.98
N MET A 295 -15.34 21.33 0.27
CA MET A 295 -15.36 19.99 0.87
C MET A 295 -14.02 19.62 1.53
N MET A 296 -12.89 19.93 0.87
CA MET A 296 -11.55 19.69 1.43
C MET A 296 -11.28 20.49 2.71
N ARG A 297 -11.85 21.70 2.84
CA ARG A 297 -11.69 22.53 4.05
C ARG A 297 -12.56 22.05 5.21
N GLU A 298 -13.78 21.60 4.93
CA GLU A 298 -14.74 21.23 5.98
C GLU A 298 -14.52 19.81 6.51
N ILE A 299 -14.32 18.85 5.60
CA ILE A 299 -14.33 17.42 5.93
C ILE A 299 -12.91 16.84 5.94
N GLY A 300 -11.96 17.48 5.24
CA GLY A 300 -10.66 16.88 4.94
C GLY A 300 -10.75 15.88 3.78
N PHE A 301 -9.70 15.06 3.62
CA PHE A 301 -9.63 13.98 2.64
C PHE A 301 -9.32 12.66 3.34
#